data_AF-A0A960PIB8-F1
#
_entry.id   AF-A0A960PIB8-F1
#
_cell.length_a   1.000
_cell.length_b   1.000
_cell.length_c   1.000
_cell.angle_alpha   90.00
_cell.angle_beta   90.00
_cell.angle_gamma   90.00
#
_symmetry.space_group_name_H-M   'P 1'
#
loop_
_entity.id
_entity.type
_entity.pdbx_description
1 polymer ?
#
loop_
_entity_poly.entity_id
_entity_poly.type
_entity_poly.pdbx_seq_one_letter_code
_entity_poly.pdbx_strand_id
1 'polypeptide(L)'
;MNAIVHQPTQVEPSGRRSVAGDYLRFWIGRATYQPVDRPGAAWFLPLWGLSLAVAYACSVLVTIVVVSGGATPPDNAVGEMVEQGSVLGLLLTAVVLAPLIEEVAFRLPMSLRPWHVAGGVAVLAIMFVPSLFGVSLGLALAGDERQAVAGLLELGLVVAITLGLGLVLRRLLPERSKHAPAEISPRVRYGVVVVLTLLFAAAHLSNFSEFTWFLPAFIVPQLLVGMVLAYVRLTRSWWMAVGIHALNNAVAVGFGLMPRYATTELAQGLAGLAILCLVALLGLASATALGVNLYRTWRARHPTPPPHQPVAWAPIPSQPPPWPPQPVGPPASATTAVGE
;
A
#
# COMPACT_ATOMS: atom_id res chain seq x y z
N MET A 1 -16.67 -48.23 -6.14
CA MET A 1 -16.56 -46.81 -5.76
C MET A 1 -15.24 -46.29 -6.29
N ASN A 2 -15.26 -45.56 -7.41
CA ASN A 2 -14.05 -44.99 -8.02
C ASN A 2 -13.68 -43.71 -7.27
N ALA A 3 -12.54 -43.72 -6.58
CA ALA A 3 -11.98 -42.53 -5.98
C ALA A 3 -11.58 -41.56 -7.10
N ILE A 4 -12.30 -40.43 -7.19
CA ILE A 4 -11.90 -39.31 -8.03
C ILE A 4 -10.64 -38.73 -7.39
N VAL A 5 -9.49 -39.14 -7.90
CA VAL A 5 -8.20 -38.54 -7.59
C VAL A 5 -8.24 -37.13 -8.19
N HIS A 6 -8.54 -36.13 -7.36
CA HIS A 6 -8.33 -34.74 -7.73
C HIS A 6 -6.83 -34.57 -8.00
N GLN A 7 -6.45 -34.55 -9.28
CA GLN A 7 -5.10 -34.14 -9.66
C GLN A 7 -4.88 -32.73 -9.10
N PRO A 8 -3.82 -32.50 -8.32
CA PRO A 8 -3.49 -31.16 -7.85
C PRO A 8 -3.37 -30.27 -9.10
N THR A 9 -4.18 -29.21 -9.14
CA THR A 9 -4.09 -28.16 -10.15
C THR A 9 -2.62 -27.78 -10.28
N GLN A 10 -2.03 -28.02 -11.44
CA GLN A 10 -0.65 -27.64 -11.69
C GLN A 10 -0.53 -26.16 -11.37
N VAL A 11 0.26 -25.85 -10.33
CA VAL A 11 0.58 -24.48 -9.96
C VAL A 11 1.28 -23.91 -11.18
N GLU A 12 0.62 -22.99 -11.89
CA GLU A 12 1.22 -22.33 -13.05
C GLU A 12 2.64 -21.90 -12.66
N PRO A 13 3.65 -22.21 -13.49
CA PRO A 13 5.02 -21.80 -13.22
C PRO A 13 4.99 -20.32 -12.92
N SER A 14 5.64 -19.91 -11.83
CA SER A 14 5.63 -18.58 -11.21
C SER A 14 6.00 -17.47 -12.20
N GLY A 15 5.09 -17.18 -13.13
CA GLY A 15 5.27 -16.21 -14.18
C GLY A 15 5.41 -14.87 -13.49
N ARG A 16 6.58 -14.24 -13.69
CA ARG A 16 6.95 -12.94 -13.10
C ARG A 16 5.74 -12.02 -13.12
N ARG A 17 5.10 -11.81 -11.98
CA ARG A 17 3.93 -10.94 -11.86
C ARG A 17 4.42 -9.49 -11.84
N SER A 18 3.64 -8.59 -12.44
CA SER A 18 3.99 -7.18 -12.44
C SER A 18 3.73 -6.55 -11.09
N VAL A 19 4.64 -5.71 -10.58
CA VAL A 19 4.51 -5.06 -9.28
C VAL A 19 3.33 -4.10 -9.26
N ALA A 20 3.16 -3.29 -10.31
CA ALA A 20 1.99 -2.41 -10.45
C ALA A 20 0.69 -3.20 -10.55
N GLY A 21 0.66 -4.28 -11.32
CA GLY A 21 -0.52 -5.13 -11.40
C GLY A 21 -0.83 -5.80 -10.06
N ASP A 22 0.18 -6.10 -9.26
CA ASP A 22 0.02 -6.69 -7.93
C ASP A 22 -0.53 -5.68 -6.92
N TYR A 23 0.03 -4.46 -6.92
CA TYR A 23 -0.49 -3.33 -6.16
C TYR A 23 -1.97 -3.02 -6.49
N LEU A 24 -2.32 -2.98 -7.77
CA LEU A 24 -3.71 -2.75 -8.18
C LEU A 24 -4.63 -3.90 -7.75
N ARG A 25 -4.20 -5.16 -7.93
CA ARG A 25 -4.99 -6.32 -7.47
C ARG A 25 -5.20 -6.35 -5.97
N PHE A 26 -4.21 -5.91 -5.20
CA PHE A 26 -4.31 -5.78 -3.75
C PHE A 26 -5.44 -4.83 -3.36
N TRP A 27 -5.49 -3.63 -3.94
CA TRP A 27 -6.51 -2.61 -3.63
C TRP A 27 -7.87 -2.85 -4.29
N ILE A 28 -7.95 -3.64 -5.36
CA ILE A 28 -9.23 -4.09 -5.94
C ILE A 28 -9.94 -5.11 -5.03
N GLY A 29 -9.30 -5.56 -3.93
CA GLY A 29 -10.01 -6.23 -2.84
C GLY A 29 -10.41 -7.67 -3.16
N ARG A 30 -9.62 -8.40 -3.95
CA ARG A 30 -9.79 -9.86 -4.03
C ARG A 30 -9.45 -10.41 -2.65
N ALA A 31 -10.46 -10.81 -1.88
CA ALA A 31 -10.30 -11.31 -0.52
C ALA A 31 -9.23 -12.43 -0.45
N THR A 32 -9.03 -13.20 -1.51
CA THR A 32 -8.01 -14.25 -1.58
C THR A 32 -6.60 -13.76 -1.95
N TYR A 33 -6.37 -12.45 -2.05
CA TYR A 33 -5.07 -11.92 -2.43
C TYR A 33 -4.04 -12.23 -1.34
N GLN A 34 -3.13 -13.13 -1.68
CA GLN A 34 -1.87 -13.29 -0.99
C GLN A 34 -0.83 -12.52 -1.80
N PRO A 35 -0.05 -11.60 -1.17
CA PRO A 35 1.07 -10.98 -1.84
C PRO A 35 1.99 -12.07 -2.38
N VAL A 36 2.19 -12.10 -3.69
CA VAL A 36 3.08 -13.08 -4.32
C VAL A 36 4.44 -12.47 -4.45
N ASP A 37 5.44 -13.19 -3.91
CA ASP A 37 6.86 -12.85 -3.93
C ASP A 37 7.22 -11.55 -3.22
N ARG A 38 8.45 -11.51 -2.69
CA ARG A 38 9.07 -10.27 -2.20
C ARG A 38 9.65 -9.57 -3.42
N PRO A 39 8.96 -8.62 -4.10
CA PRO A 39 9.50 -7.97 -5.30
C PRO A 39 10.89 -7.42 -5.01
N GLY A 40 11.85 -7.53 -5.92
CA GLY A 40 13.21 -7.01 -5.67
C GLY A 40 13.21 -5.55 -5.20
N ALA A 41 14.20 -5.15 -4.39
CA ALA A 41 14.29 -3.78 -3.87
C ALA A 41 14.34 -2.73 -4.98
N ALA A 42 14.79 -3.09 -6.18
CA ALA A 42 14.80 -2.22 -7.36
C ALA A 42 13.41 -1.69 -7.78
N TRP A 43 12.31 -2.38 -7.47
CA TRP A 43 10.95 -1.92 -7.82
C TRP A 43 10.37 -0.91 -6.83
N PHE A 44 11.03 -0.74 -5.70
CA PHE A 44 10.57 0.15 -4.65
C PHE A 44 10.68 1.62 -5.09
N LEU A 45 11.82 2.02 -5.67
CA LEU A 45 12.03 3.39 -6.12
C LEU A 45 10.98 3.83 -7.18
N PRO A 46 10.62 2.98 -8.18
CA PRO A 46 9.48 3.25 -9.05
C PRO A 46 8.14 3.38 -8.31
N LEU A 47 7.80 2.47 -7.40
CA LEU A 47 6.52 2.54 -6.71
C LEU A 47 6.41 3.80 -5.83
N TRP A 48 7.50 4.13 -5.13
CA TRP A 48 7.61 5.35 -4.32
C TRP A 48 7.57 6.61 -5.17
N GLY A 49 8.35 6.68 -6.24
CA GLY A 49 8.38 7.83 -7.13
C GLY A 49 7.02 8.11 -7.78
N LEU A 50 6.30 7.05 -8.21
CA LEU A 50 4.93 7.19 -8.69
C LEU A 50 3.97 7.64 -7.57
N SER A 51 4.06 7.05 -6.38
CA SER A 51 3.26 7.46 -5.21
C SER A 51 3.43 8.94 -4.90
N LEU A 52 4.69 9.40 -4.88
CA LEU A 52 5.05 10.78 -4.60
C LEU A 52 4.47 11.70 -5.69
N ALA A 53 4.71 11.38 -6.96
CA ALA A 53 4.20 12.18 -8.07
C ALA A 53 2.67 12.31 -8.07
N VAL A 54 1.95 11.21 -7.84
CA VAL A 54 0.48 11.24 -7.77
C VAL A 54 0.01 12.03 -6.54
N ALA A 55 0.62 11.82 -5.36
CA ALA A 55 0.24 12.55 -4.15
C ALA A 55 0.43 14.08 -4.32
N TYR A 56 1.56 14.52 -4.87
CA TYR A 56 1.81 15.94 -5.13
C TYR A 56 0.90 16.49 -6.23
N ALA A 57 0.68 15.76 -7.32
CA ALA A 57 -0.27 16.17 -8.35
C ALA A 57 -1.69 16.33 -7.80
N CYS A 58 -2.13 15.42 -6.93
CA CYS A 58 -3.40 15.53 -6.21
C CYS A 58 -3.43 16.76 -5.30
N SER A 59 -2.36 17.03 -4.55
CA SER A 59 -2.28 18.22 -3.67
C SER A 59 -2.39 19.52 -4.45
N VAL A 60 -1.69 19.63 -5.59
CA VAL A 60 -1.76 20.79 -6.48
C VAL A 60 -3.16 20.91 -7.08
N LEU A 61 -3.74 19.82 -7.56
CA LEU A 61 -5.09 19.80 -8.15
C LEU A 61 -6.14 20.25 -7.13
N VAL A 62 -6.10 19.73 -5.90
CA VAL A 62 -7.02 20.13 -4.82
C VAL A 62 -6.89 21.63 -4.54
N THR A 63 -5.66 22.14 -4.46
CA THR A 63 -5.40 23.57 -4.25
C THR A 63 -5.97 24.42 -5.38
N ILE A 64 -5.73 24.04 -6.65
CA ILE A 64 -6.29 24.72 -7.82
C ILE A 64 -7.82 24.75 -7.77
N VAL A 65 -8.46 23.61 -7.49
CA VAL A 65 -9.93 23.52 -7.42
C VAL A 65 -10.48 24.43 -6.33
N VAL A 66 -9.91 24.39 -5.12
CA VAL A 66 -10.35 25.21 -3.98
C VAL A 66 -10.20 26.71 -4.27
N VAL A 67 -9.03 27.12 -4.76
CA VAL A 67 -8.75 28.53 -5.11
C VAL A 67 -9.63 29.00 -6.28
N SER A 68 -9.81 28.18 -7.31
CA SER A 68 -10.68 28.51 -8.45
C SER A 68 -12.16 28.62 -8.07
N GLY A 69 -12.57 27.93 -7.00
CA GLY A 69 -13.88 28.06 -6.39
C GLY A 69 -14.06 29.30 -5.50
N GLY A 70 -13.04 30.15 -5.38
CA GLY A 70 -13.07 31.35 -4.54
C GLY A 70 -12.85 31.10 -3.05
N ALA A 71 -12.41 29.90 -2.66
CA ALA A 71 -12.08 29.58 -1.28
C ALA A 71 -10.57 29.73 -1.03
N THR A 72 -10.21 30.10 0.19
CA THR A 72 -8.81 30.09 0.66
C THR A 72 -8.43 28.69 1.12
N PRO A 73 -7.22 28.20 0.80
CA PRO A 73 -6.69 26.99 1.42
C PRO A 73 -6.67 27.13 2.95
N PRO A 74 -6.95 26.06 3.71
CA PRO A 74 -6.96 26.11 5.17
C PRO A 74 -5.54 26.22 5.70
N ASP A 75 -5.39 26.96 6.80
CA ASP A 75 -4.11 27.12 7.47
C ASP A 75 -3.57 25.76 7.97
N ASN A 76 -2.27 25.57 7.81
CA ASN A 76 -1.59 24.32 8.14
C ASN A 76 -0.60 24.55 9.29
N ALA A 77 -0.85 23.92 10.43
CA ALA A 77 -0.03 24.01 11.64
C ALA A 77 1.42 23.53 11.42
N VAL A 78 1.64 22.64 10.44
CA VAL A 78 2.99 22.22 10.04
C VAL A 78 3.74 23.39 9.40
N GLY A 79 3.05 24.29 8.69
CA GLY A 79 3.63 25.50 8.11
C GLY A 79 4.27 26.39 9.18
N GLU A 80 3.53 26.69 10.25
CA GLU A 80 4.04 27.49 11.38
C GLU A 80 5.26 26.83 12.03
N MET A 81 5.20 25.50 12.26
CA MET A 81 6.34 24.74 12.80
C MET A 81 7.57 24.81 11.90
N VAL A 82 7.40 24.86 10.58
CA VAL A 82 8.51 24.91 9.62
C VAL A 82 9.15 26.30 9.59
N GLU A 83 8.33 27.35 9.65
CA GLU A 83 8.79 28.74 9.64
C GLU A 83 9.54 29.09 10.92
N GLN A 84 8.98 28.73 12.08
CA GLN A 84 9.47 29.19 13.38
C GLN A 84 10.34 28.16 14.10
N GLY A 85 10.22 26.87 13.77
CA GLY A 85 10.88 25.77 14.47
C GLY A 85 12.37 25.61 14.15
N SER A 86 13.05 24.80 14.95
CA SER A 86 14.41 24.33 14.64
C SER A 86 14.37 23.34 13.46
N VAL A 87 15.18 23.56 12.43
CA VAL A 87 15.28 22.63 11.28
C VAL A 87 15.72 21.24 11.74
N LEU A 88 16.68 21.16 12.66
CA LEU A 88 17.09 19.88 13.24
C LEU A 88 15.93 19.24 14.02
N GLY A 89 15.21 20.04 14.81
CA GLY A 89 14.02 19.59 15.52
C GLY A 89 12.98 18.99 14.57
N LEU A 90 12.66 19.70 13.49
CA LEU A 90 11.71 19.28 12.47
C LEU A 90 12.15 18.01 11.74
N LEU A 91 13.44 17.87 11.41
CA LEU A 91 13.95 16.64 10.81
C LEU A 91 13.84 15.46 11.79
N LEU A 92 14.24 15.63 13.06
CA LEU A 92 14.14 14.56 14.05
C LEU A 92 12.69 14.18 14.35
N THR A 93 11.78 15.14 14.42
CA THR A 93 10.37 14.88 14.73
C THR A 93 9.59 14.44 13.50
N ALA A 94 9.47 15.25 12.46
CA ALA A 94 8.60 14.98 11.32
C ALA A 94 9.17 13.92 10.36
N VAL A 95 10.50 13.80 10.23
CA VAL A 95 11.12 12.86 9.28
C VAL A 95 11.48 11.52 9.93
N VAL A 96 11.75 11.49 11.24
CA VAL A 96 12.17 10.27 11.93
C VAL A 96 11.11 9.79 12.92
N LEU A 97 10.78 10.60 13.93
CA LEU A 97 9.94 10.17 15.04
C LEU A 97 8.47 9.95 14.63
N ALA A 98 7.88 10.87 13.87
CA ALA A 98 6.49 10.78 13.42
C ALA A 98 6.26 9.52 12.55
N PRO A 99 7.07 9.24 11.51
CA PRO A 99 6.98 7.98 10.77
C PRO A 99 7.10 6.74 11.66
N LEU A 100 7.99 6.71 12.64
CA LEU A 100 8.10 5.58 13.57
C LEU A 100 6.81 5.38 14.38
N ILE A 101 6.30 6.44 14.97
CA ILE A 101 5.07 6.43 15.78
C ILE A 101 3.87 6.01 14.91
N GLU A 102 3.70 6.62 13.74
CA GLU A 102 2.58 6.35 12.84
C GLU A 102 2.65 4.94 12.23
N GLU A 103 3.84 4.42 11.96
CA GLU A 103 4.00 3.04 11.51
C GLU A 103 3.71 2.02 12.62
N VAL A 104 3.96 2.35 13.90
CA VAL A 104 3.49 1.55 15.03
C VAL A 104 1.96 1.64 15.16
N ALA A 105 1.40 2.85 15.12
CA ALA A 105 -0.03 3.11 15.30
C ALA A 105 -0.89 2.41 14.24
N PHE A 106 -0.55 2.60 12.96
CA PHE A 106 -1.42 2.22 11.85
C PHE A 106 -0.97 0.93 11.14
N ARG A 107 0.34 0.59 11.12
CA ARG A 107 0.85 -0.50 10.25
C ARG A 107 1.23 -1.75 11.03
N LEU A 108 1.60 -1.61 12.30
CA LEU A 108 1.87 -2.78 13.14
C LEU A 108 0.59 -3.63 13.33
N PRO A 109 -0.60 -3.06 13.64
CA PRO A 109 -1.84 -3.83 13.81
C PRO A 109 -2.31 -4.60 12.57
N MET A 110 -1.93 -4.18 11.36
CA MET A 110 -2.30 -4.87 10.10
C MET A 110 -1.83 -6.33 10.04
N SER A 111 -0.83 -6.69 10.84
CA SER A 111 -0.36 -8.07 10.95
C SER A 111 -1.24 -8.98 11.82
N LEU A 112 -2.18 -8.39 12.56
CA LEU A 112 -3.14 -9.06 13.46
C LEU A 112 -2.51 -9.94 14.55
N ARG A 113 -1.21 -9.74 14.83
CA ARG A 113 -0.57 -10.39 15.98
C ARG A 113 -1.01 -9.68 17.26
N PRO A 114 -1.28 -10.40 18.37
CA PRO A 114 -1.81 -9.81 19.60
C PRO A 114 -1.03 -8.57 20.06
N TRP A 115 0.30 -8.69 20.18
CA TRP A 115 1.19 -7.61 20.62
C TRP A 115 1.29 -6.46 19.63
N HIS A 116 1.13 -6.74 18.33
CA HIS A 116 1.16 -5.73 17.30
C HIS A 116 -0.12 -4.88 17.29
N VAL A 117 -1.27 -5.54 17.49
CA VAL A 117 -2.57 -4.87 17.66
C VAL A 117 -2.56 -4.07 18.95
N ALA A 118 -2.12 -4.66 20.07
CA ALA A 118 -2.07 -3.97 21.35
C ALA A 118 -1.18 -2.72 21.30
N GLY A 119 0.03 -2.83 20.72
CA GLY A 119 0.94 -1.70 20.57
C GLY A 119 0.35 -0.58 19.70
N GLY A 120 -0.25 -0.90 18.55
CA GLY A 120 -0.85 0.14 17.71
C GLY A 120 -2.09 0.78 18.34
N VAL A 121 -2.96 0.00 19.02
CA VAL A 121 -4.11 0.55 19.76
C VAL A 121 -3.65 1.47 20.89
N ALA A 122 -2.61 1.09 21.63
CA ALA A 122 -2.06 1.93 22.69
C ALA A 122 -1.51 3.26 22.14
N VAL A 123 -0.76 3.22 21.02
CA VAL A 123 -0.27 4.44 20.38
C VAL A 123 -1.41 5.30 19.84
N LEU A 124 -2.40 4.70 19.17
CA LEU A 124 -3.59 5.41 18.68
C LEU A 124 -4.37 6.06 19.83
N ALA A 125 -4.50 5.38 20.97
CA ALA A 125 -5.16 5.94 22.14
C ALA A 125 -4.46 7.23 22.59
N ILE A 126 -3.13 7.28 22.63
CA ILE A 126 -2.39 8.51 22.97
C ILE A 126 -2.56 9.58 21.90
N MET A 127 -2.46 9.19 20.62
CA MET A 127 -2.49 10.15 19.51
C MET A 127 -3.83 10.87 19.41
N PHE A 128 -4.94 10.18 19.71
CA PHE A 128 -6.29 10.68 19.49
C PHE A 128 -7.09 10.99 20.76
N VAL A 129 -6.72 10.41 21.91
CA VAL A 129 -7.23 10.93 23.18
C VAL A 129 -6.44 12.20 23.44
N PRO A 130 -7.10 13.37 23.62
CA PRO A 130 -6.42 14.61 24.00
C PRO A 130 -5.47 14.24 25.13
N SER A 131 -4.16 14.51 24.95
CA SER A 131 -3.09 14.12 25.90
C SER A 131 -3.69 14.14 27.30
N LEU A 132 -3.89 12.98 27.92
CA LEU A 132 -4.78 12.87 29.10
C LEU A 132 -4.35 13.82 30.23
N PHE A 133 -3.10 14.28 30.15
CA PHE A 133 -2.44 15.19 31.07
C PHE A 133 -2.04 16.55 30.45
N GLY A 134 -2.45 16.85 29.21
CA GLY A 134 -2.21 18.14 28.54
C GLY A 134 -0.80 18.36 27.99
N VAL A 135 0.01 17.30 27.87
CA VAL A 135 1.43 17.38 27.56
C VAL A 135 1.75 16.51 26.35
N SER A 136 2.37 17.09 25.31
CA SER A 136 2.92 16.32 24.19
C SER A 136 4.28 15.74 24.57
N LEU A 137 4.70 14.63 23.95
CA LEU A 137 6.01 14.01 24.22
C LEU A 137 7.19 14.99 24.11
N GLY A 138 7.13 15.95 23.18
CA GLY A 138 8.15 17.00 23.04
C GLY A 138 8.14 18.00 24.20
N LEU A 139 6.94 18.35 24.69
CA LEU A 139 6.77 19.20 25.86
C LEU A 139 7.20 18.48 27.15
N ALA A 140 6.99 17.17 27.25
CA ALA A 140 7.44 16.37 28.39
C ALA A 140 8.97 16.30 28.50
N LEU A 141 9.69 16.27 27.37
CA LEU A 141 11.15 16.18 27.34
C LEU A 141 11.85 17.52 27.55
N ALA A 142 11.24 18.62 27.10
CA ALA A 142 11.80 19.98 27.18
C ALA A 142 11.18 20.82 28.31
N GLY A 143 10.20 20.26 29.00
CA GLY A 143 9.32 20.95 29.92
C GLY A 143 9.83 21.09 31.34
N ASP A 144 9.00 21.70 32.17
CA ASP A 144 9.21 21.71 33.62
C ASP A 144 9.00 20.31 34.24
N GLU A 145 9.29 20.19 35.53
CA GLU A 145 9.15 18.92 36.26
C GLU A 145 7.73 18.34 36.16
N ARG A 146 6.70 19.19 36.10
CA ARG A 146 5.30 18.75 35.99
C ARG A 146 5.02 18.15 34.61
N GLN A 147 5.53 18.78 33.55
CA GLN A 147 5.42 18.27 32.18
C GLN A 147 6.20 16.96 32.01
N ALA A 148 7.39 16.85 32.62
CA ALA A 148 8.16 15.61 32.62
C ALA A 148 7.40 14.45 33.33
N VAL A 149 6.83 14.71 34.51
CA VAL A 149 6.01 13.72 35.23
C VAL A 149 4.78 13.32 34.42
N ALA A 150 4.07 14.28 33.82
CA ALA A 150 2.92 14.01 32.96
C ALA A 150 3.27 13.10 31.78
N GLY A 151 4.40 13.36 31.11
CA GLY A 151 4.87 12.51 30.01
C GLY A 151 5.29 11.11 30.47
N LEU A 152 5.90 10.97 31.65
CA LEU A 152 6.20 9.66 32.23
C LEU A 152 4.93 8.87 32.56
N LEU A 153 3.90 9.54 33.09
CA LEU A 153 2.59 8.93 33.36
C LEU A 153 1.90 8.48 32.08
N GLU A 154 1.93 9.33 31.05
CA GLU A 154 1.40 8.99 29.72
C GLU A 154 2.14 7.78 29.15
N LEU A 155 3.48 7.77 29.16
CA LEU A 155 4.31 6.63 28.75
C LEU A 155 3.96 5.36 29.54
N GLY A 156 3.85 5.47 30.86
CA GLY A 156 3.46 4.37 31.74
C GLY A 156 2.08 3.81 31.38
N LEU A 157 1.12 4.66 31.02
CA LEU A 157 -0.20 4.26 30.56
C LEU A 157 -0.13 3.53 29.21
N VAL A 158 0.70 3.98 28.25
CA VAL A 158 0.94 3.25 26.98
C VAL A 158 1.40 1.83 27.25
N VAL A 159 2.40 1.71 28.12
CA VAL A 159 3.00 0.42 28.48
C VAL A 159 1.94 -0.44 29.18
N ALA A 160 1.18 0.11 30.12
CA ALA A 160 0.12 -0.60 30.82
C ALA A 160 -0.99 -1.07 29.88
N ILE A 161 -1.48 -0.23 28.96
CA ILE A 161 -2.48 -0.59 27.95
C ILE A 161 -1.91 -1.66 27.02
N THR A 162 -0.68 -1.49 26.52
CA THR A 162 -0.04 -2.46 25.61
C THR A 162 0.10 -3.82 26.29
N LEU A 163 0.55 -3.86 27.54
CA LEU A 163 0.71 -5.08 28.32
C LEU A 163 -0.64 -5.71 28.63
N GLY A 164 -1.59 -4.94 29.18
CA GLY A 164 -2.92 -5.43 29.54
C GLY A 164 -3.70 -5.95 28.34
N LEU A 165 -3.85 -5.13 27.29
CA LEU A 165 -4.54 -5.53 26.06
C LEU A 165 -3.78 -6.64 25.35
N GLY A 166 -2.45 -6.60 25.31
CA GLY A 166 -1.64 -7.64 24.68
C GLY A 166 -1.77 -9.00 25.37
N LEU A 167 -1.80 -9.02 26.70
CA LEU A 167 -2.07 -10.24 27.49
C LEU A 167 -3.49 -10.75 27.27
N VAL A 168 -4.50 -9.87 27.28
CA VAL A 168 -5.90 -10.24 27.00
C VAL A 168 -6.02 -10.82 25.60
N LEU A 169 -5.53 -10.13 24.57
CA LEU A 169 -5.56 -10.59 23.18
C LEU A 169 -4.77 -11.89 23.01
N ARG A 170 -3.65 -12.07 23.71
CA ARG A 170 -2.87 -13.33 23.68
C ARG A 170 -3.63 -14.50 24.31
N ARG A 171 -4.50 -14.26 25.30
CA ARG A 171 -5.35 -15.30 25.89
C ARG A 171 -6.56 -15.62 25.02
N LEU A 172 -7.13 -14.61 24.36
CA LEU A 172 -8.31 -14.74 23.50
C LEU A 172 -7.97 -15.28 22.10
N LEU A 173 -6.79 -14.95 21.58
CA LEU A 173 -6.31 -15.41 20.27
C LEU A 173 -5.45 -16.66 20.47
N PRO A 174 -5.76 -17.79 19.81
CA PRO A 174 -5.04 -19.04 20.01
C PRO A 174 -3.52 -18.88 19.77
N GLU A 175 -2.70 -19.18 20.80
CA GLU A 175 -1.23 -19.16 20.69
C GLU A 175 -0.68 -20.15 19.65
N ARG A 176 -1.49 -21.14 19.25
CA ARG A 176 -1.00 -22.39 18.68
C ARG A 176 -0.69 -22.38 17.19
N SER A 177 -0.91 -21.28 16.49
CA SER A 177 -0.70 -21.28 15.06
C SER A 177 0.29 -20.18 14.69
N LYS A 178 1.46 -20.59 14.19
CA LYS A 178 2.26 -19.73 13.28
C LYS A 178 1.40 -19.22 12.09
N HIS A 179 0.18 -19.74 11.93
CA HIS A 179 -0.88 -19.36 11.01
C HIS A 179 -2.12 -18.73 11.70
N ALA A 180 -2.04 -18.20 12.93
CA ALA A 180 -3.20 -17.54 13.58
C ALA A 180 -3.85 -16.43 12.71
N PRO A 181 -3.08 -15.65 11.92
CA PRO A 181 -3.67 -14.74 10.93
C PRO A 181 -4.36 -15.43 9.74
N ALA A 182 -4.07 -16.71 9.46
CA ALA A 182 -4.73 -17.49 8.41
C ALA A 182 -6.12 -17.99 8.82
N GLU A 183 -6.40 -18.06 10.11
CA GLU A 183 -7.73 -18.42 10.63
C GLU A 183 -8.71 -17.24 10.54
N ILE A 184 -8.19 -16.01 10.46
CA ILE A 184 -9.00 -14.80 10.25
C ILE A 184 -9.42 -14.72 8.80
N SER A 185 -10.74 -14.59 8.57
CA SER A 185 -11.33 -14.41 7.24
C SER A 185 -10.56 -13.34 6.46
N PRO A 186 -10.13 -13.62 5.22
CA PRO A 186 -9.38 -12.65 4.43
C PRO A 186 -10.11 -11.32 4.20
N ARG A 187 -11.46 -11.31 4.23
CA ARG A 187 -12.27 -10.10 4.17
C ARG A 187 -12.04 -9.20 5.39
N VAL A 188 -11.99 -9.78 6.60
CA VAL A 188 -11.74 -9.04 7.84
C VAL A 188 -10.33 -8.46 7.82
N ARG A 189 -9.34 -9.26 7.39
CA ARG A 189 -7.95 -8.80 7.26
C ARG A 189 -7.85 -7.59 6.32
N TYR A 190 -8.47 -7.68 5.15
CA TYR A 190 -8.50 -6.58 4.20
C TYR A 190 -9.24 -5.37 4.75
N GLY A 191 -10.38 -5.58 5.43
CA GLY A 191 -11.11 -4.51 6.13
C GLY A 191 -10.24 -3.76 7.13
N VAL A 192 -9.44 -4.47 7.94
CA VAL A 192 -8.50 -3.83 8.89
C VAL A 192 -7.46 -2.97 8.16
N VAL A 193 -6.91 -3.45 7.03
CA VAL A 193 -5.96 -2.66 6.23
C VAL A 193 -6.60 -1.38 5.72
N VAL A 194 -7.80 -1.48 5.13
CA VAL A 194 -8.53 -0.32 4.59
C VAL A 194 -8.84 0.68 5.71
N VAL A 195 -9.40 0.21 6.82
CA VAL A 195 -9.75 1.08 7.96
C VAL A 195 -8.52 1.78 8.52
N LEU A 196 -7.41 1.06 8.77
CA LEU A 196 -6.18 1.68 9.30
C LEU A 196 -5.54 2.65 8.31
N THR A 197 -5.68 2.41 7.00
CA THR A 197 -5.21 3.33 5.96
C THR A 197 -6.06 4.61 5.91
N LEU A 198 -7.38 4.48 6.07
CA LEU A 198 -8.28 5.63 6.18
C LEU A 198 -8.04 6.43 7.46
N LEU A 199 -7.86 5.75 8.60
CA LEU A 199 -7.54 6.40 9.87
C LEU A 199 -6.20 7.13 9.82
N PHE A 200 -5.21 6.57 9.12
CA PHE A 200 -3.94 7.26 8.87
C PHE A 200 -4.13 8.56 8.09
N ALA A 201 -4.91 8.54 7.01
CA ALA A 201 -5.21 9.75 6.25
C ALA A 201 -6.00 10.77 7.09
N ALA A 202 -7.00 10.29 7.85
CA ALA A 202 -7.82 11.12 8.73
C ALA A 202 -7.00 11.75 9.87
N ALA A 203 -5.95 11.09 10.36
CA ALA A 203 -5.04 11.65 11.35
C ALA A 203 -4.45 12.99 10.88
N HIS A 204 -4.23 13.16 9.57
CA HIS A 204 -3.67 14.39 9.01
C HIS A 204 -4.66 15.55 8.96
N LEU A 205 -5.94 15.33 9.28
CA LEU A 205 -6.89 16.43 9.50
C LEU A 205 -6.45 17.30 10.68
N SER A 206 -5.70 16.77 11.65
CA SER A 206 -5.18 17.54 12.78
C SER A 206 -4.10 18.56 12.39
N ASN A 207 -3.59 18.50 11.15
CA ASN A 207 -2.63 19.48 10.65
C ASN A 207 -3.31 20.81 10.28
N PHE A 208 -4.63 20.86 10.25
CA PHE A 208 -5.39 22.06 9.88
C PHE A 208 -6.06 22.64 11.12
N SER A 209 -5.94 23.96 11.30
CA SER A 209 -6.55 24.69 12.41
C SER A 209 -8.04 24.94 12.18
N GLU A 210 -8.49 24.93 10.93
CA GLU A 210 -9.85 25.25 10.53
C GLU A 210 -10.58 24.02 9.99
N PHE A 211 -11.86 23.89 10.34
CA PHE A 211 -12.74 22.87 9.77
C PHE A 211 -13.55 23.44 8.60
N THR A 212 -13.23 23.00 7.39
CA THR A 212 -13.96 23.38 6.16
C THR A 212 -14.57 22.13 5.50
N TRP A 213 -15.66 22.30 4.74
CA TRP A 213 -16.35 21.16 4.10
C TRP A 213 -15.49 20.44 3.04
N PHE A 214 -14.50 21.13 2.46
CA PHE A 214 -13.57 20.58 1.48
C PHE A 214 -12.27 20.03 2.12
N LEU A 215 -12.13 20.10 3.45
CA LEU A 215 -10.96 19.58 4.17
C LEU A 215 -10.65 18.09 3.85
N PRO A 216 -11.63 17.19 3.66
CA PRO A 216 -11.35 15.82 3.24
C PRO A 216 -10.58 15.70 1.92
N ALA A 217 -10.66 16.69 1.02
CA ALA A 217 -9.90 16.68 -0.22
C ALA A 217 -8.38 16.86 0.04
N PHE A 218 -8.01 17.63 1.07
CA PHE A 218 -6.62 17.89 1.41
C PHE A 218 -5.88 16.70 2.05
N ILE A 219 -6.60 15.66 2.49
CA ILE A 219 -6.01 14.41 2.99
C ILE A 219 -5.92 13.30 1.94
N VAL A 220 -6.39 13.55 0.71
CA VAL A 220 -6.30 12.57 -0.40
C VAL A 220 -4.84 12.20 -0.72
N PRO A 221 -3.87 13.14 -0.81
CA PRO A 221 -2.46 12.78 -0.98
C PRO A 221 -1.95 11.79 0.08
N GLN A 222 -2.36 11.99 1.33
CA GLN A 222 -1.99 11.19 2.50
C GLN A 222 -2.66 9.82 2.44
N LEU A 223 -3.90 9.74 1.96
CA LEU A 223 -4.56 8.47 1.68
C LEU A 223 -3.78 7.66 0.64
N LEU A 224 -3.39 8.28 -0.47
CA LEU A 224 -2.64 7.61 -1.55
C LEU A 224 -1.26 7.13 -1.08
N VAL A 225 -0.54 7.95 -0.32
CA VAL A 225 0.72 7.55 0.33
C VAL A 225 0.48 6.42 1.32
N GLY A 226 -0.56 6.52 2.16
CA GLY A 226 -0.96 5.51 3.12
C GLY A 226 -1.23 4.15 2.47
N MET A 227 -1.87 4.16 1.30
CA MET A 227 -2.13 2.95 0.51
C MET A 227 -0.83 2.27 0.06
N VAL A 228 0.17 3.05 -0.37
CA VAL A 228 1.48 2.51 -0.76
C VAL A 228 2.24 1.97 0.44
N LEU A 229 2.22 2.69 1.57
CA LEU A 229 2.86 2.25 2.81
C LEU A 229 2.24 0.94 3.34
N ALA A 230 0.92 0.82 3.33
CA ALA A 230 0.22 -0.41 3.72
C ALA A 230 0.59 -1.60 2.81
N TYR A 231 0.64 -1.38 1.49
CA TYR A 231 1.09 -2.40 0.55
C TYR A 231 2.54 -2.83 0.82
N VAL A 232 3.45 -1.89 1.02
CA VAL A 232 4.86 -2.20 1.31
C VAL A 232 5.00 -2.95 2.64
N ARG A 233 4.27 -2.53 3.67
CA ARG A 233 4.28 -3.18 4.99
C ARG A 233 3.91 -4.66 4.89
N LEU A 234 2.93 -5.01 4.07
CA LEU A 234 2.41 -6.38 3.95
C LEU A 234 3.22 -7.26 2.99
N THR A 235 3.86 -6.66 1.99
CA THR A 235 4.65 -7.38 0.97
C THR A 235 6.13 -7.47 1.32
N ARG A 236 6.63 -6.62 2.23
CA ARG A 236 8.04 -6.50 2.58
C ARG A 236 8.25 -6.58 4.09
N SER A 237 8.60 -5.46 4.71
CA SER A 237 8.91 -5.35 6.13
C SER A 237 8.38 -4.03 6.66
N TRP A 238 8.26 -3.98 7.98
CA TRP A 238 7.89 -2.76 8.70
C TRP A 238 8.96 -1.67 8.52
N TRP A 239 10.25 -2.01 8.62
CA TRP A 239 11.35 -1.05 8.42
C TRP A 239 11.38 -0.42 7.04
N MET A 240 11.01 -1.18 6.00
CA MET A 240 10.90 -0.59 4.66
C MET A 240 9.78 0.45 4.65
N ALA A 241 8.59 0.14 5.18
CA ALA A 241 7.50 1.12 5.26
C ALA A 241 7.92 2.39 6.03
N VAL A 242 8.59 2.24 7.18
CA VAL A 242 9.17 3.38 7.95
C VAL A 242 10.11 4.21 7.09
N GLY A 243 11.07 3.60 6.38
CA GLY A 243 12.04 4.33 5.56
C GLY A 243 11.39 5.12 4.43
N ILE A 244 10.35 4.57 3.80
CA ILE A 244 9.58 5.23 2.74
C ILE A 244 8.81 6.42 3.30
N HIS A 245 8.19 6.19 4.45
CA HIS A 245 7.40 7.20 5.12
C HIS A 245 8.29 8.37 5.54
N ALA A 246 9.45 8.09 6.16
CA ALA A 246 10.48 9.07 6.43
C ALA A 246 10.91 9.83 5.17
N LEU A 247 11.14 9.13 4.06
CA LEU A 247 11.53 9.78 2.81
C LEU A 247 10.42 10.68 2.24
N ASN A 248 9.15 10.27 2.32
CA ASN A 248 8.01 11.12 1.93
C ASN A 248 7.95 12.39 2.79
N ASN A 249 8.10 12.24 4.11
CA ASN A 249 8.09 13.37 5.02
C ASN A 249 9.30 14.29 4.80
N ALA A 250 10.47 13.75 4.48
CA ALA A 250 11.64 14.54 4.13
C ALA A 250 11.40 15.42 2.90
N VAL A 251 10.73 14.89 1.87
CA VAL A 251 10.35 15.69 0.69
C VAL A 251 9.35 16.78 1.09
N ALA A 252 8.30 16.45 1.86
CA ALA A 252 7.30 17.41 2.30
C ALA A 252 7.88 18.53 3.18
N VAL A 253 8.71 18.17 4.17
CA VAL A 253 9.45 19.12 5.01
C VAL A 253 10.41 19.97 4.17
N GLY A 254 11.10 19.35 3.21
CA GLY A 254 11.99 20.06 2.29
C GLY A 254 11.27 21.14 1.47
N PHE A 255 10.06 20.85 0.98
CA PHE A 255 9.19 21.84 0.34
C PHE A 255 8.79 22.95 1.31
N GLY A 256 8.35 22.59 2.52
CA GLY A 256 7.94 23.56 3.53
C GLY A 256 9.08 24.49 3.95
N LEU A 257 10.32 24.02 3.96
CA LEU A 257 11.49 24.83 4.37
C LEU A 257 11.93 25.84 3.29
N MET A 258 11.41 25.73 2.07
CA MET A 258 11.84 26.56 0.95
C MET A 258 11.64 28.07 1.19
N PRO A 259 10.49 28.55 1.71
CA PRO A 259 10.28 29.98 1.95
C PRO A 259 11.30 30.58 2.92
N ARG A 260 11.81 29.77 3.87
CA ARG A 260 12.79 30.19 4.86
C ARG A 260 14.16 30.50 4.26
N TYR A 261 14.54 29.82 3.17
CA TYR A 261 15.89 29.90 2.62
C TYR A 261 15.98 30.61 1.27
N ALA A 262 14.89 30.65 0.52
CA ALA A 262 14.86 31.39 -0.73
C ALA A 262 14.60 32.88 -0.47
N THR A 263 15.58 33.69 -0.86
CA THR A 263 15.67 35.12 -0.54
C THR A 263 14.69 36.01 -1.30
N THR A 264 14.02 35.48 -2.32
CA THR A 264 13.02 36.18 -3.14
C THR A 264 11.87 35.24 -3.50
N GLU A 265 10.68 35.81 -3.74
CA GLU A 265 9.52 35.05 -4.24
C GLU A 265 9.83 34.32 -5.54
N LEU A 266 10.63 34.93 -6.42
CA LEU A 266 11.09 34.29 -7.66
C LEU A 266 11.97 33.07 -7.37
N ALA A 267 12.92 33.18 -6.43
CA ALA A 267 13.77 32.06 -6.03
C ALA A 267 12.94 30.93 -5.40
N GLN A 268 11.93 31.26 -4.59
CA GLN A 268 10.97 30.30 -4.04
C GLN A 268 10.19 29.61 -5.16
N GLY A 269 9.61 30.37 -6.10
CA GLY A 269 8.87 29.84 -7.22
C GLY A 269 9.70 28.92 -8.13
N LEU A 270 10.93 29.32 -8.45
CA LEU A 270 11.86 28.52 -9.25
C LEU A 270 12.30 27.24 -8.54
N ALA A 271 12.60 27.31 -7.24
CA ALA A 271 12.94 26.14 -6.46
C ALA A 271 11.75 25.18 -6.35
N GLY A 272 10.53 25.71 -6.12
CA GLY A 272 9.30 24.92 -6.09
C GLY A 272 9.05 24.21 -7.42
N LEU A 273 9.19 24.94 -8.53
CA LEU A 273 9.09 24.39 -9.88
C LEU A 273 10.15 23.32 -10.13
N ALA A 274 11.40 23.54 -9.71
CA ALA A 274 12.47 22.57 -9.89
C ALA A 274 12.20 21.25 -9.15
N ILE A 275 11.71 21.31 -7.90
CA ILE A 275 11.34 20.10 -7.17
C ILE A 275 10.11 19.43 -7.80
N LEU A 276 9.09 20.19 -8.21
CA LEU A 276 7.93 19.64 -8.92
C LEU A 276 8.36 18.94 -10.22
N CYS A 277 9.27 19.53 -10.99
CA CYS A 277 9.88 18.91 -12.16
C CYS A 277 10.62 17.62 -11.79
N LEU A 278 11.41 17.62 -10.72
CA LEU A 278 12.13 16.42 -10.26
C LEU A 278 11.16 15.31 -9.84
N VAL A 279 10.12 15.64 -9.09
CA VAL A 279 9.05 14.70 -8.66
C VAL A 279 8.30 14.18 -9.89
N ALA A 280 8.00 15.02 -10.87
CA ALA A 280 7.35 14.62 -12.11
C ALA A 280 8.25 13.70 -12.97
N LEU A 281 9.54 14.02 -13.10
CA LEU A 281 10.51 13.18 -13.81
C LEU A 281 10.70 11.84 -13.12
N LEU A 282 10.81 11.83 -11.79
CA LEU A 282 10.85 10.61 -11.00
C LEU A 282 9.57 9.79 -11.19
N GLY A 283 8.40 10.42 -11.17
CA GLY A 283 7.11 9.80 -11.43
C GLY A 283 6.99 9.22 -12.84
N LEU A 284 7.48 9.92 -13.86
CA LEU A 284 7.49 9.46 -15.25
C LEU A 284 8.44 8.28 -15.46
N ALA A 285 9.65 8.35 -14.91
CA ALA A 285 10.61 7.24 -14.92
C ALA A 285 10.02 6.01 -14.20
N SER A 286 9.34 6.26 -13.08
CA SER A 286 8.64 5.24 -12.30
C SER A 286 7.50 4.58 -13.07
N ALA A 287 6.62 5.37 -13.67
CA ALA A 287 5.51 4.90 -14.50
C ALA A 287 6.03 4.09 -15.71
N THR A 288 7.12 4.55 -16.33
CA THR A 288 7.77 3.84 -17.43
C THR A 288 8.32 2.49 -16.97
N ALA A 289 9.04 2.44 -15.84
CA ALA A 289 9.58 1.20 -15.28
C ALA A 289 8.46 0.20 -14.94
N LEU A 290 7.38 0.67 -14.31
CA LEU A 290 6.22 -0.15 -13.95
C LEU A 290 5.43 -0.60 -15.19
N GLY A 291 5.31 0.26 -16.20
CA GLY A 291 4.67 -0.03 -17.48
C GLY A 291 5.43 -1.09 -18.28
N VAL A 292 6.76 -0.97 -18.38
CA VAL A 292 7.63 -1.97 -19.00
C VAL A 292 7.53 -3.31 -18.27
N ASN A 293 7.48 -3.29 -16.94
CA ASN A 293 7.29 -4.49 -16.13
C ASN A 293 5.93 -5.16 -16.37
N LEU A 294 4.86 -4.37 -16.45
CA LEU A 294 3.52 -4.83 -16.79
C LEU A 294 3.48 -5.43 -18.20
N TYR A 295 4.07 -4.74 -19.19
CA TYR A 295 4.14 -5.21 -20.57
C TYR A 295 4.93 -6.53 -20.69
N ARG A 296 6.10 -6.64 -20.04
CA ARG A 296 6.90 -7.88 -20.02
C ARG A 296 6.11 -9.04 -19.41
N THR A 297 5.38 -8.78 -18.31
CA THR A 297 4.52 -9.77 -17.67
C THR A 297 3.39 -10.22 -18.60
N TRP A 298 2.73 -9.27 -19.25
CA TRP A 298 1.66 -9.54 -20.21
C TRP A 298 2.17 -10.36 -21.41
N ARG A 299 3.32 -9.98 -21.99
CA ARG A 299 3.95 -10.68 -23.12
C ARG A 299 4.39 -12.09 -22.77
N ALA A 300 4.87 -12.31 -21.54
CA ALA A 300 5.22 -13.65 -21.07
C ALA A 300 4.01 -14.59 -20.97
N ARG A 301 2.81 -14.05 -20.72
CA ARG A 301 1.56 -14.82 -20.67
C ARG A 301 0.90 -15.04 -22.03
N HIS A 302 1.25 -14.20 -23.00
CA HIS A 302 0.75 -14.27 -24.37
C HIS A 302 1.95 -14.36 -25.31
N PRO A 303 2.70 -15.48 -25.27
CA PRO A 303 3.82 -15.65 -26.19
C PRO A 303 3.28 -15.48 -27.61
N THR A 304 3.92 -14.63 -28.40
CA THR A 304 3.67 -14.58 -29.84
C THR A 304 3.80 -16.01 -30.35
N PRO A 305 2.79 -16.55 -31.07
CA PRO A 305 2.94 -17.85 -31.68
C PRO A 305 4.24 -17.85 -32.47
N PRO A 306 5.01 -18.95 -32.44
CA PRO A 306 6.23 -19.02 -33.24
C PRO A 306 5.87 -18.59 -34.67
N PRO A 307 6.71 -17.76 -35.32
CA PRO A 307 6.47 -17.44 -36.73
C PRO A 307 6.22 -18.77 -37.41
N HIS A 308 5.08 -18.89 -38.13
CA HIS A 308 4.69 -20.13 -38.80
C HIS A 308 5.97 -20.70 -39.39
N GLN A 309 6.48 -21.80 -38.81
CA GLN A 309 7.59 -22.47 -39.45
C GLN A 309 7.06 -22.71 -40.86
N PRO A 310 7.76 -22.24 -41.91
CA PRO A 310 7.32 -22.48 -43.26
C PRO A 310 7.02 -23.97 -43.28
N VAL A 311 5.75 -24.32 -43.51
CA VAL A 311 5.31 -25.71 -43.50
C VAL A 311 6.32 -26.37 -44.41
N ALA A 312 7.19 -27.21 -43.83
CA ALA A 312 8.14 -27.95 -44.63
C ALA A 312 7.23 -28.69 -45.59
N TRP A 313 7.23 -28.28 -46.87
CA TRP A 313 6.39 -28.87 -47.88
C TRP A 313 6.79 -30.34 -47.86
N ALA A 314 5.99 -31.16 -47.18
CA ALA A 314 6.21 -32.58 -47.16
C ALA A 314 6.17 -32.96 -48.64
N PRO A 315 7.20 -33.65 -49.16
CA PRO A 315 7.17 -34.09 -50.54
C PRO A 315 5.84 -34.81 -50.74
N ILE A 316 5.06 -34.34 -51.72
CA ILE A 316 3.77 -34.93 -52.07
C ILE A 316 4.01 -36.44 -52.17
N PRO A 317 3.34 -37.27 -51.36
CA PRO A 317 3.49 -38.72 -51.45
C PRO A 317 3.22 -39.11 -52.90
N SER A 318 4.19 -39.75 -53.56
CA SER A 318 4.06 -40.15 -54.97
C SER A 318 3.01 -41.23 -55.19
N GLN A 319 2.34 -41.68 -54.13
CA GLN A 319 1.26 -42.65 -54.20
C GLN A 319 0.03 -42.18 -53.41
N PRO A 320 -1.17 -42.23 -54.03
CA PRO A 320 -2.41 -41.98 -53.31
C PRO A 320 -2.59 -43.05 -52.21
N PRO A 321 -3.11 -42.67 -51.03
CA PRO A 321 -3.43 -43.66 -50.00
C PRO A 321 -4.44 -44.68 -50.56
N PRO A 322 -4.33 -45.97 -50.17
CA PRO A 322 -5.33 -46.96 -50.53
C PRO A 322 -6.71 -46.51 -50.05
N TRP A 323 -7.72 -46.69 -50.91
CA TRP A 323 -9.10 -46.34 -50.58
C TRP A 323 -9.51 -46.98 -49.25
N PRO A 324 -10.15 -46.23 -48.33
CA PRO A 324 -10.66 -46.81 -47.11
C PRO A 324 -11.66 -47.93 -47.46
N PRO A 325 -11.65 -49.05 -46.72
CA PRO A 325 -12.62 -50.12 -46.93
C PRO A 325 -14.03 -49.57 -46.78
N GLN A 326 -14.89 -49.90 -47.76
CA GLN A 326 -16.31 -49.56 -47.74
C GLN A 326 -16.93 -50.03 -46.42
N PRO A 327 -17.73 -49.19 -45.73
CA PRO A 327 -18.40 -49.61 -44.51
C PRO A 327 -19.34 -50.77 -44.82
N VAL A 328 -19.10 -51.91 -44.17
CA VAL A 328 -20.00 -53.06 -44.20
C VAL A 328 -21.32 -52.62 -43.59
N GLY A 329 -22.39 -52.66 -44.39
CA GLY A 329 -23.72 -52.24 -43.97
C GLY A 329 -24.22 -53.01 -42.73
N PRO A 330 -25.11 -52.41 -41.93
CA PRO A 330 -25.62 -53.04 -40.72
C PRO A 330 -26.39 -54.33 -41.05
N PRO A 331 -26.26 -55.39 -40.23
CA PRO A 331 -27.04 -56.60 -40.40
C PRO A 331 -28.54 -56.32 -40.20
N ALA A 332 -29.36 -56.91 -41.07
CA ALA A 332 -30.82 -56.79 -41.02
C ALA A 332 -31.35 -57.27 -39.66
N SER A 333 -32.12 -56.41 -39.00
CA SER A 333 -32.83 -56.73 -37.77
C SER A 333 -33.95 -57.73 -38.04
N ALA A 334 -33.81 -58.93 -37.48
CA ALA A 334 -34.86 -59.93 -37.45
C ALA A 334 -35.94 -59.53 -36.42
N THR A 335 -37.10 -59.10 -36.92
CA THR A 335 -38.32 -58.91 -36.14
C THR A 335 -38.83 -60.28 -35.67
N THR A 336 -38.78 -60.51 -34.36
CA THR A 336 -39.40 -61.66 -33.70
C THR A 336 -40.89 -61.38 -33.51
N ALA A 337 -41.72 -62.27 -34.04
CA ALA A 337 -43.16 -62.31 -33.81
C ALA A 337 -43.44 -62.85 -32.40
N VAL A 338 -44.26 -62.13 -31.64
CA VAL A 338 -44.88 -62.61 -30.39
C VAL A 338 -46.24 -63.18 -30.76
N GLY A 339 -46.46 -64.46 -30.45
CA GLY A 339 -47.73 -65.15 -30.64
C GLY A 339 -48.68 -65.00 -29.45
N GLU A 340 -49.97 -65.19 -29.75
CA GLU A 340 -51.04 -65.60 -28.83
C GLU A 340 -51.12 -67.13 -28.75
#